data_AF-A0AAD2FII6-F1
#
_entry.id   AF-A0AAD2FII6-F1
#
_cell.length_a   1.000
_cell.length_b   1.000
_cell.length_c   1.000
_cell.angle_alpha   90.00
_cell.angle_beta   90.00
_cell.angle_gamma   90.00
#
_symmetry.space_group_name_H-M   'P 1'
#
loop_
_entity.id
_entity.type
_entity.pdbx_description
1 polymer ?
#
loop_
_entity_poly.entity_id
_entity_poly.type
_entity_poly.pdbx_seq_one_letter_code
_entity_poly.pdbx_strand_id
1 'polypeptide(L)'
;MALHLSKRLAGRNLTSLSAKQIVASTSTHNVLLHGLLREHQSDVTVSRTMMATRSFTFHSHQFPSLQAVVNKRFFSSPGGGGGGGYQASPSYQIYGEEVAFTLKCIMPSFRLVGNRTVVVDKTNKGRLLLEFTPRQAQDTNRFAWDQSIKFALLAEEVGTLVACLSHGQPVELARQTAALGGQQQQQQQQGQYGFHGETPGVGSLQKILRAMPDNGGAATFSIDYELDGRGSQDPPNPNEVHGPLQIRLMAGEFQVLKSIMEHSIPRLVGWAQMMDRSAEDLVSAAGNNSMPSQ
;
A
#
# COMPACT_ATOMS: atom_id res chain seq x y z
N MET A 1 -34.14 -57.64 -41.92
CA MET A 1 -34.49 -56.59 -40.95
C MET A 1 -33.80 -55.32 -41.43
N ALA A 2 -34.35 -54.50 -42.35
CA ALA A 2 -35.58 -53.69 -42.30
C ALA A 2 -35.68 -52.93 -40.97
N LEU A 3 -35.85 -51.62 -40.85
CA LEU A 3 -36.00 -50.45 -41.74
C LEU A 3 -36.16 -49.24 -40.76
N HIS A 4 -35.96 -48.00 -41.22
CA HIS A 4 -36.70 -46.80 -40.75
C HIS A 4 -36.40 -46.19 -39.33
N LEU A 5 -36.48 -44.88 -39.06
CA LEU A 5 -36.79 -43.65 -39.82
C LEU A 5 -36.47 -42.40 -38.95
N SER A 6 -35.85 -41.40 -39.58
CA SER A 6 -35.98 -39.93 -39.48
C SER A 6 -36.96 -39.24 -38.49
N LYS A 7 -36.52 -38.12 -37.90
CA LYS A 7 -37.09 -36.73 -37.96
C LYS A 7 -36.42 -35.83 -36.88
N ARG A 8 -35.59 -34.81 -37.19
CA ARG A 8 -35.85 -33.42 -37.67
C ARG A 8 -36.96 -32.66 -36.95
N LEU A 9 -36.59 -31.54 -36.30
CA LEU A 9 -37.24 -30.22 -36.21
C LEU A 9 -36.18 -29.27 -35.58
N ALA A 10 -35.50 -28.36 -36.29
CA ALA A 10 -35.95 -26.99 -36.62
C ALA A 10 -36.59 -26.30 -35.40
N GLY A 11 -35.97 -25.31 -34.75
CA GLY A 11 -35.43 -24.06 -35.30
C GLY A 11 -36.30 -22.92 -34.78
N ARG A 12 -35.75 -22.00 -33.98
CA ARG A 12 -36.40 -20.73 -33.68
C ARG A 12 -35.38 -19.65 -33.34
N ASN A 13 -35.24 -18.74 -34.30
CA ASN A 13 -34.61 -17.43 -34.18
C ASN A 13 -35.30 -16.62 -33.06
N LEU A 14 -34.51 -15.99 -32.20
CA LEU A 14 -34.95 -14.82 -31.43
C LEU A 14 -34.24 -13.60 -32.01
N THR A 15 -34.99 -12.88 -32.81
CA THR A 15 -34.64 -11.59 -33.40
C THR A 15 -34.56 -10.52 -32.32
N SER A 16 -33.51 -9.72 -32.44
CA SER A 16 -33.26 -8.45 -31.79
C SER A 16 -34.46 -7.50 -31.84
N LEU A 17 -34.82 -6.93 -30.69
CA LEU A 17 -35.63 -5.71 -30.62
C LEU A 17 -34.77 -4.57 -30.08
N SER A 18 -34.36 -3.72 -31.02
CA SER A 18 -33.87 -2.37 -30.80
C SER A 18 -35.07 -1.47 -30.49
N ALA A 19 -35.08 -0.85 -29.32
CA ALA A 19 -36.02 0.22 -28.98
C ALA A 19 -35.27 1.55 -28.90
N LYS A 20 -35.47 2.34 -29.95
CA LYS A 20 -35.15 3.76 -30.05
C LYS A 20 -35.87 4.55 -28.95
N GLN A 21 -35.08 5.34 -28.22
CA GLN A 21 -35.19 6.80 -28.18
C GLN A 21 -36.61 7.39 -27.99
N ILE A 22 -36.92 7.80 -26.75
CA ILE A 22 -37.92 8.84 -26.47
C ILE A 22 -37.20 9.98 -25.74
N VAL A 23 -37.02 11.07 -26.48
CA VAL A 23 -36.72 12.41 -25.97
C VAL A 23 -38.07 13.08 -25.78
N ALA A 24 -38.37 13.54 -24.57
CA ALA A 24 -39.41 14.54 -24.34
C ALA A 24 -39.00 15.44 -23.17
N SER A 25 -38.84 16.70 -23.53
CA SER A 25 -38.56 17.89 -22.75
C SER A 25 -39.82 18.40 -22.02
N THR A 26 -39.66 18.90 -20.80
CA THR A 26 -40.63 19.80 -20.14
C THR A 26 -39.85 20.56 -19.05
N SER A 27 -39.34 21.75 -19.37
CA SER A 27 -39.98 23.06 -19.13
C SER A 27 -40.21 23.39 -17.65
N THR A 28 -39.28 24.20 -17.13
CA THR A 28 -39.50 25.43 -16.35
C THR A 28 -40.75 25.52 -15.46
N HIS A 29 -40.51 25.58 -14.14
CA HIS A 29 -41.27 26.46 -13.25
C HIS A 29 -40.37 27.10 -12.20
N ASN A 30 -40.08 28.38 -12.44
CA ASN A 30 -39.76 29.35 -11.39
C ASN A 30 -41.06 29.67 -10.64
N VAL A 31 -41.08 29.50 -9.33
CA VAL A 31 -42.01 30.21 -8.44
C VAL A 31 -41.20 30.85 -7.32
N LEU A 32 -41.06 32.16 -7.47
CA LEU A 32 -40.74 33.13 -6.44
C LEU A 32 -41.77 33.04 -5.32
N LEU A 33 -41.33 32.89 -4.07
CA LEU A 33 -42.12 33.28 -2.91
C LEU A 33 -41.23 34.04 -1.92
N HIS A 34 -41.45 35.35 -1.96
CA HIS A 34 -40.96 36.35 -1.03
C HIS A 34 -41.53 36.11 0.37
N GLY A 35 -40.66 36.27 1.38
CA GLY A 35 -40.99 36.99 2.60
C GLY A 35 -41.55 36.18 3.77
N LEU A 36 -40.75 36.05 4.84
CA LEU A 36 -41.08 36.69 6.11
C LEU A 36 -39.88 36.65 7.08
N LEU A 37 -39.49 37.86 7.48
CA LEU A 37 -38.55 38.15 8.56
C LEU A 37 -38.99 37.50 9.87
N ARG A 38 -38.03 36.92 10.60
CA ARG A 38 -37.99 37.05 12.05
C ARG A 38 -36.54 37.11 12.53
N GLU A 39 -36.16 38.31 12.94
CA GLU A 39 -34.93 38.59 13.68
C GLU A 39 -34.92 37.81 15.00
N HIS A 40 -33.84 37.08 15.24
CA HIS A 40 -33.40 36.78 16.59
C HIS A 40 -31.90 37.13 16.66
N GLN A 41 -31.64 38.39 17.03
CA GLN A 41 -30.32 38.80 17.50
C GLN A 41 -30.00 38.01 18.77
N SER A 42 -28.94 37.24 18.73
CA SER A 42 -28.21 36.84 19.93
C SER A 42 -26.77 37.32 19.75
N ASP A 43 -26.38 38.21 20.66
CA ASP A 43 -25.03 38.75 20.80
C ASP A 43 -24.01 37.61 20.93
N VAL A 44 -23.11 37.51 19.96
CA VAL A 44 -21.88 36.73 20.12
C VAL A 44 -20.79 37.69 20.56
N THR A 45 -20.61 37.77 21.88
CA THR A 45 -19.45 38.40 22.51
C THR A 45 -18.19 37.63 22.10
N VAL A 46 -17.34 38.25 21.27
CA VAL A 46 -16.00 37.73 20.95
C VAL A 46 -15.10 37.92 22.17
N SER A 47 -15.13 36.94 23.08
CA SER A 47 -14.13 36.82 24.13
C SER A 47 -12.86 36.23 23.53
N ARG A 48 -11.83 37.08 23.42
CA ARG A 48 -10.47 36.74 23.00
C ARG A 48 -9.81 35.90 24.09
N THR A 49 -10.07 34.60 24.09
CA THR A 49 -9.39 33.64 24.98
C THR A 49 -7.96 33.43 24.48
N MET A 50 -6.99 33.92 25.25
CA MET A 50 -5.58 33.59 25.07
C MET A 50 -5.39 32.08 25.22
N MET A 51 -4.87 31.42 24.19
CA MET A 51 -4.50 30.02 24.25
C MET A 51 -3.29 29.86 25.16
N ALA A 52 -3.53 29.42 26.39
CA ALA A 52 -2.51 28.83 27.23
C ALA A 52 -2.06 27.52 26.58
N THR A 53 -0.78 27.44 26.21
CA THR A 53 -0.11 26.23 25.74
C THR A 53 -0.14 25.20 26.86
N ARG A 54 -1.15 24.33 26.86
CA ARG A 54 -1.19 23.15 27.74
C ARG A 54 -0.32 22.07 27.13
N SER A 55 0.83 21.87 27.73
CA SER A 55 1.69 20.70 27.56
C SER A 55 0.90 19.44 27.88
N PHE A 56 0.59 18.62 26.88
CA PHE A 56 0.06 17.28 27.11
C PHE A 56 1.22 16.36 27.44
N THR A 57 1.43 16.08 28.72
CA THR A 57 2.34 15.03 29.18
C THR A 57 1.63 13.69 29.05
N PHE A 58 1.83 13.00 27.92
CA PHE A 58 1.42 11.61 27.78
C PHE A 58 2.20 10.76 28.80
N HIS A 59 1.49 10.22 29.78
CA HIS A 59 2.02 9.16 30.64
C HIS A 59 1.96 7.85 29.84
N SER A 60 3.11 7.43 29.33
CA SER A 60 3.26 6.15 28.66
C SER A 60 3.15 5.03 29.69
N HIS A 61 1.98 4.39 29.77
CA HIS A 61 1.90 3.05 30.33
C HIS A 61 2.69 2.12 29.41
N GLN A 62 3.89 1.76 29.85
CA GLN A 62 4.80 0.86 29.16
C GLN A 62 4.15 -0.53 29.05
N PHE A 63 3.75 -0.91 27.83
CA PHE A 63 3.56 -2.31 27.48
C PHE A 63 4.95 -2.98 27.37
N PRO A 64 5.25 -4.02 28.17
CA PRO A 64 6.60 -4.63 28.21
C PRO A 64 7.04 -5.31 26.91
N SER A 65 6.16 -5.51 25.92
CA SER A 65 6.46 -6.25 24.69
C SER A 65 6.95 -5.39 23.51
N LEU A 66 6.91 -4.06 23.59
CA LEU A 66 7.34 -3.17 22.49
C LEU A 66 8.78 -2.63 22.63
N GLN A 67 9.47 -2.87 23.75
CA GLN A 67 10.86 -2.45 23.92
C GLN A 67 11.84 -3.16 22.98
N ALA A 68 11.43 -4.27 22.38
CA ALA A 68 12.22 -4.94 21.35
C ALA A 68 12.14 -4.29 19.96
N VAL A 69 11.35 -3.23 19.74
CA VAL A 69 11.21 -2.60 18.41
C VAL A 69 11.95 -1.26 18.31
N VAL A 70 12.36 -0.65 19.43
CA VAL A 70 13.05 0.65 19.48
C VAL A 70 14.51 0.49 19.87
N ASN A 71 15.21 -0.47 19.27
CA ASN A 71 16.65 -0.64 19.46
C ASN A 71 17.37 -0.14 18.21
N LYS A 72 18.30 0.82 18.38
CA LYS A 72 19.02 1.53 17.30
C LYS A 72 19.87 0.61 16.39
N ARG A 73 19.85 -0.71 16.57
CA ARG A 73 20.69 -1.69 15.87
C ARG A 73 19.93 -2.64 14.93
N PHE A 74 18.63 -2.42 14.65
CA PHE A 74 17.82 -3.39 13.88
C PHE A 74 18.08 -3.48 12.38
N PHE A 75 18.86 -2.56 11.80
CA PHE A 75 19.05 -2.48 10.35
C PHE A 75 20.51 -2.19 10.02
N SER A 76 21.40 -3.13 10.31
CA SER A 76 22.78 -3.10 9.81
C SER A 76 22.78 -3.23 8.29
N SER A 77 23.39 -2.26 7.61
CA SER A 77 23.68 -2.33 6.18
C SER A 77 24.76 -3.38 5.92
N PRO A 78 24.70 -4.13 4.79
CA PRO A 78 25.80 -5.02 4.40
C PRO A 78 26.97 -4.18 3.89
N GLY A 79 27.81 -3.70 4.80
CA GLY A 79 29.11 -3.08 4.51
C GLY A 79 30.21 -4.14 4.58
N GLY A 80 30.91 -4.35 3.47
CA GLY A 80 31.80 -5.48 3.23
C GLY A 80 33.06 -5.54 4.10
N GLY A 81 33.60 -6.76 4.18
CA GLY A 81 34.92 -7.05 4.73
C GLY A 81 34.91 -8.02 5.92
N GLY A 82 34.72 -9.31 5.67
CA GLY A 82 35.20 -10.40 6.53
C GLY A 82 34.53 -10.66 7.90
N GLY A 83 33.70 -9.76 8.42
CA GLY A 83 32.95 -9.98 9.65
C GLY A 83 31.50 -10.33 9.36
N GLY A 84 31.03 -11.51 9.78
CA GLY A 84 29.63 -11.95 9.63
C GLY A 84 28.64 -11.02 10.33
N GLY A 85 28.27 -9.93 9.67
CA GLY A 85 27.23 -9.04 10.13
C GLY A 85 25.89 -9.77 10.15
N TYR A 86 25.25 -9.80 11.32
CA TYR A 86 23.92 -10.38 11.46
C TYR A 86 22.92 -9.59 10.59
N GLN A 87 22.35 -10.26 9.60
CA GLN A 87 21.23 -9.74 8.82
C GLN A 87 19.94 -10.11 9.54
N ALA A 88 19.36 -9.17 10.28
CA ALA A 88 18.03 -9.32 10.82
C ALA A 88 16.99 -8.91 9.76
N SER A 89 15.90 -9.67 9.65
CA SER A 89 14.75 -9.33 8.79
C SER A 89 13.50 -9.24 9.64
N PRO A 90 13.27 -8.11 10.32
CA PRO A 90 12.11 -7.95 11.19
C PRO A 90 10.81 -8.00 10.38
N SER A 91 9.79 -8.62 10.96
CA SER A 91 8.44 -8.68 10.40
C SER A 91 7.40 -8.42 11.47
N TYR A 92 6.33 -7.70 11.13
CA TYR A 92 5.13 -7.57 11.95
C TYR A 92 4.04 -8.46 11.37
N GLN A 93 3.41 -9.31 12.20
CA GLN A 93 2.45 -10.31 11.76
C GLN A 93 1.14 -10.19 12.54
N ILE A 94 0.03 -10.33 11.83
CA ILE A 94 -1.34 -10.34 12.37
C ILE A 94 -2.02 -11.60 11.83
N TYR A 95 -2.66 -12.37 12.70
CA TYR A 95 -3.36 -13.60 12.33
C TYR A 95 -4.86 -13.36 12.36
N GLY A 96 -5.48 -13.27 11.18
CA GLY A 96 -6.93 -13.22 11.02
C GLY A 96 -7.56 -14.60 10.99
N GLU A 97 -8.89 -14.63 10.84
CA GLU A 97 -9.65 -15.87 10.71
C GLU A 97 -9.29 -16.61 9.41
N GLU A 98 -9.26 -15.95 8.25
CA GLU A 98 -8.98 -16.63 6.98
C GLU A 98 -7.59 -16.33 6.40
N VAL A 99 -6.93 -15.27 6.90
CA VAL A 99 -5.69 -14.74 6.31
C VAL A 99 -4.73 -14.32 7.41
N ALA A 100 -3.47 -14.72 7.29
CA ALA A 100 -2.36 -14.11 8.02
C ALA A 100 -1.80 -12.96 7.19
N PHE A 101 -1.57 -11.83 7.84
CA PHE A 101 -0.98 -10.65 7.24
C PHE A 101 0.42 -10.43 7.79
N THR A 102 1.38 -10.21 6.90
CA THR A 102 2.77 -9.94 7.28
C THR A 102 3.26 -8.66 6.62
N LEU A 103 3.86 -7.77 7.42
CA LEU A 103 4.60 -6.59 6.97
C LEU A 103 6.10 -6.84 7.12
N LYS A 104 6.85 -6.71 6.03
CA LYS A 104 8.33 -6.77 6.02
C LYS A 104 8.92 -5.47 5.45
N CYS A 105 10.08 -5.08 5.96
CA CYS A 105 10.85 -3.97 5.40
C CYS A 105 11.93 -4.50 4.46
N ILE A 106 11.96 -4.00 3.23
CA ILE A 106 13.03 -4.24 2.26
C ILE A 106 13.88 -2.96 2.24
N MET A 107 15.12 -3.06 2.69
CA MET A 107 16.03 -1.91 2.75
C MET A 107 16.47 -1.45 1.37
N PRO A 108 16.71 -0.14 1.16
CA PRO A 108 17.30 0.34 -0.08
C PRO A 108 18.73 -0.17 -0.24
N SER A 109 19.12 -0.38 -1.48
CA SER A 109 20.53 -0.58 -1.83
C SER A 109 21.19 0.77 -2.11
N PHE A 110 22.49 0.83 -1.83
CA PHE A 110 23.31 2.00 -2.08
C PHE A 110 24.47 1.62 -2.99
N ARG A 111 24.90 2.58 -3.81
CA ARG A 111 26.08 2.45 -4.66
C ARG A 111 27.03 3.61 -4.45
N LEU A 112 28.31 3.35 -4.60
CA LEU A 112 29.35 4.38 -4.61
C LEU A 112 29.40 5.03 -6.00
N VAL A 113 29.46 6.35 -6.02
CA VAL A 113 29.69 7.17 -7.22
C VAL A 113 30.94 7.99 -6.98
N GLY A 114 31.99 7.72 -7.76
CA GLY A 114 33.33 8.25 -7.47
C GLY A 114 33.93 7.62 -6.20
N ASN A 115 34.82 8.34 -5.52
CA ASN A 115 35.62 7.76 -4.44
C ASN A 115 34.95 7.82 -3.06
N ARG A 116 33.93 8.67 -2.85
CA ARG A 116 33.34 8.90 -1.51
C ARG A 116 31.83 9.18 -1.49
N THR A 117 31.20 9.42 -2.64
CA THR A 117 29.78 9.75 -2.65
C THR A 117 28.96 8.48 -2.65
N VAL A 118 28.11 8.31 -1.65
CA VAL A 118 27.15 7.20 -1.63
C VAL A 118 25.79 7.70 -2.06
N VAL A 119 25.21 7.04 -3.07
CA VAL A 119 23.87 7.36 -3.57
C VAL A 119 22.95 6.17 -3.42
N VAL A 120 21.67 6.43 -3.16
CA VAL A 120 20.63 5.41 -3.20
C VAL A 120 20.52 4.89 -4.63
N ASP A 121 20.48 3.57 -4.79
CA ASP A 121 20.31 2.97 -6.09
C ASP A 121 18.88 3.15 -6.57
N LYS A 122 18.71 3.76 -7.76
CA LYS A 122 17.39 4.14 -8.30
C LYS A 122 16.49 2.94 -8.56
N THR A 123 17.08 1.79 -8.90
CA THR A 123 16.36 0.54 -9.18
C THR A 123 15.97 -0.21 -7.91
N ASN A 124 16.75 -0.03 -6.84
CA ASN A 124 16.65 -0.76 -5.58
C ASN A 124 16.30 0.17 -4.41
N LYS A 125 15.26 0.99 -4.60
CA LYS A 125 14.65 1.77 -3.51
C LYS A 125 14.08 0.83 -2.44
N GLY A 126 14.09 1.28 -1.18
CA GLY A 126 13.48 0.53 -0.10
C GLY A 126 11.96 0.44 -0.28
N ARG A 127 11.38 -0.66 0.22
CA ARG A 127 9.95 -0.94 0.11
C ARG A 127 9.39 -1.55 1.39
N LEU A 128 8.10 -1.38 1.63
CA LEU A 128 7.36 -2.23 2.55
C LEU A 128 6.68 -3.35 1.75
N LEU A 129 6.92 -4.59 2.14
CA LEU A 129 6.29 -5.75 1.54
C LEU A 129 5.14 -6.21 2.43
N LEU A 130 3.93 -6.13 1.89
CA LEU A 130 2.73 -6.73 2.46
C LEU A 130 2.58 -8.14 1.90
N GLU A 131 2.39 -9.13 2.77
CA GLU A 131 2.12 -10.52 2.38
C GLU A 131 0.79 -10.96 3.02
N PHE A 132 -0.10 -11.49 2.19
CA PHE A 132 -1.39 -12.04 2.58
C PHE A 132 -1.33 -13.55 2.35
N THR A 133 -1.42 -14.32 3.43
CA THR A 133 -1.29 -15.77 3.41
C THR A 133 -2.62 -16.40 3.80
N PRO A 134 -3.27 -17.16 2.90
CA PRO A 134 -4.55 -17.79 3.21
C PRO A 134 -4.37 -18.90 4.24
N ARG A 135 -5.44 -19.18 4.98
CA ARG A 135 -5.53 -20.40 5.80
C ARG A 135 -5.63 -21.63 4.91
N GLN A 136 -5.05 -22.74 5.36
CA GLN A 136 -5.14 -24.00 4.64
C GLN A 136 -6.53 -24.61 4.81
N ALA A 137 -7.21 -24.96 3.72
CA ALA A 137 -8.60 -25.47 3.74
C ALA A 137 -8.80 -26.73 4.59
N GLN A 138 -7.76 -27.55 4.76
CA GLN A 138 -7.81 -28.82 5.50
C GLN A 138 -7.44 -28.69 6.97
N ASP A 139 -6.71 -27.63 7.36
CA ASP A 139 -6.23 -27.44 8.73
C ASP A 139 -6.50 -26.00 9.17
N THR A 140 -7.52 -25.85 10.02
CA THR A 140 -7.94 -24.55 10.52
C THR A 140 -6.89 -23.88 11.40
N ASN A 141 -5.79 -24.54 11.77
CA ASN A 141 -4.72 -23.95 12.57
C ASN A 141 -3.45 -23.61 11.76
N ARG A 142 -3.43 -23.87 10.45
CA ARG A 142 -2.26 -23.63 9.60
C ARG A 142 -2.55 -22.65 8.46
N PHE A 143 -1.54 -21.85 8.16
CA PHE A 143 -1.53 -20.96 7.01
C PHE A 143 -0.65 -21.54 5.90
N ALA A 144 -1.08 -21.40 4.65
CA ALA A 144 -0.36 -21.88 3.48
C ALA A 144 0.70 -20.83 3.06
N TRP A 145 1.82 -20.76 3.80
CA TRP A 145 2.88 -19.75 3.61
C TRP A 145 3.50 -19.75 2.21
N ASP A 146 3.51 -20.91 1.56
CA ASP A 146 3.91 -21.11 0.16
C ASP A 146 2.94 -20.46 -0.84
N GLN A 147 1.72 -20.14 -0.38
CA GLN A 147 0.60 -19.63 -1.17
C GLN A 147 0.25 -18.17 -0.89
N SER A 148 1.25 -17.34 -0.63
CA SER A 148 1.02 -15.94 -0.23
C SER A 148 0.96 -14.97 -1.41
N ILE A 149 -0.03 -14.06 -1.42
CA ILE A 149 -0.06 -12.94 -2.36
C ILE A 149 0.72 -11.76 -1.77
N LYS A 150 1.65 -11.20 -2.54
CA LYS A 150 2.54 -10.13 -2.08
C LYS A 150 2.32 -8.80 -2.81
N PHE A 151 2.37 -7.70 -2.06
CA PHE A 151 2.28 -6.33 -2.59
C PHE A 151 3.38 -5.45 -2.00
N ALA A 152 4.22 -4.85 -2.85
CA ALA A 152 5.31 -3.99 -2.41
C ALA A 152 4.93 -2.52 -2.57
N LEU A 153 4.99 -1.79 -1.46
CA LEU A 153 4.75 -0.36 -1.36
C LEU A 153 6.06 0.42 -1.42
N LEU A 154 6.10 1.43 -2.26
CA LEU A 154 7.12 2.48 -2.26
C LEU A 154 6.88 3.44 -1.10
N ALA A 155 7.91 4.20 -0.71
CA ALA A 155 7.82 5.16 0.39
C ALA A 155 6.70 6.20 0.19
N GLU A 156 6.51 6.65 -1.05
CA GLU A 156 5.46 7.60 -1.44
C GLU A 156 4.06 7.01 -1.20
N GLU A 157 3.87 5.73 -1.55
CA GLU A 157 2.60 5.03 -1.40
C GLU A 157 2.31 4.67 0.04
N VAL A 158 3.35 4.38 0.84
CA VAL A 158 3.22 4.26 2.29
C VAL A 158 2.71 5.58 2.87
N GLY A 159 3.25 6.71 2.42
CA GLY A 159 2.77 8.04 2.80
C GLY A 159 1.30 8.28 2.42
N THR A 160 0.93 8.00 1.16
CA THR A 160 -0.46 8.11 0.69
C THR A 160 -1.41 7.22 1.50
N LEU A 161 -1.04 5.95 1.69
CA LEU A 161 -1.85 4.98 2.44
C LEU A 161 -2.11 5.47 3.87
N VAL A 162 -1.05 5.87 4.58
CA VAL A 162 -1.16 6.37 5.96
C VAL A 162 -2.01 7.64 6.01
N ALA A 163 -1.76 8.61 5.12
CA ALA A 163 -2.48 9.88 5.12
C ALA A 163 -3.98 9.68 4.86
N CYS A 164 -4.33 8.96 3.79
CA CYS A 164 -5.73 8.72 3.43
C CYS A 164 -6.48 7.97 4.53
N LEU A 165 -5.93 6.88 5.07
CA LEU A 165 -6.59 6.13 6.13
C LEU A 165 -6.73 6.96 7.42
N SER A 166 -5.77 7.83 7.72
CA SER A 166 -5.87 8.77 8.86
C SER A 166 -6.99 9.79 8.70
N HIS A 167 -7.36 10.11 7.46
CA HIS A 167 -8.48 10.99 7.12
C HIS A 167 -9.79 10.24 6.87
N GLY A 168 -9.85 8.94 7.19
CA GLY A 168 -11.03 8.12 6.93
C GLY A 168 -11.36 7.98 5.44
N GLN A 169 -10.37 8.10 4.57
CA GLN A 169 -10.52 7.93 3.12
C GLN A 169 -10.02 6.55 2.69
N PRO A 170 -10.74 5.86 1.78
CA PRO A 170 -10.28 4.61 1.20
C PRO A 170 -9.09 4.84 0.26
N VAL A 171 -8.27 3.80 0.09
CA VAL A 171 -7.10 3.81 -0.81
C VAL A 171 -7.14 2.57 -1.68
N GLU A 172 -6.87 2.75 -2.97
CA GLU A 172 -6.65 1.67 -3.93
C GLU A 172 -5.31 1.89 -4.62
N LEU A 173 -4.47 0.86 -4.62
CA LEU A 173 -3.18 0.83 -5.30
C LEU A 173 -3.15 -0.35 -6.27
N ALA A 174 -2.88 -0.07 -7.54
CA ALA A 174 -2.80 -1.09 -8.57
C ALA A 174 -1.35 -1.30 -9.04
N ARG A 175 -1.06 -2.53 -9.46
CA ARG A 175 0.16 -2.91 -10.17
C ARG A 175 -0.20 -3.69 -11.40
N GLN A 176 0.29 -3.27 -12.55
CA GLN A 176 0.23 -4.13 -13.72
C GLN A 176 1.11 -5.35 -13.47
N THR A 177 0.53 -6.53 -13.65
CA THR A 177 1.27 -7.78 -13.61
C THR A 177 1.79 -8.06 -15.01
N ALA A 178 2.97 -8.68 -15.13
CA ALA A 178 3.53 -9.04 -16.43
C ALA A 178 2.78 -10.22 -17.11
N ALA A 179 1.53 -10.45 -16.76
CA ALA A 179 0.82 -11.69 -17.05
C ALA A 179 0.26 -11.74 -18.47
N LEU A 180 0.62 -12.82 -19.19
CA LEU A 180 -0.08 -13.44 -20.32
C LEU A 180 -0.10 -12.70 -21.66
N GLY A 181 0.79 -11.73 -21.89
CA GLY A 181 0.94 -11.05 -23.18
C GLY A 181 2.28 -11.31 -23.88
N GLY A 182 2.51 -12.53 -24.39
CA GLY A 182 3.45 -12.83 -25.50
C GLY A 182 4.95 -12.56 -25.29
N GLN A 183 5.79 -13.52 -25.69
CA GLN A 183 7.26 -13.39 -25.77
C GLN A 183 7.77 -12.33 -26.78
N GLN A 184 7.01 -11.31 -27.17
CA GLN A 184 7.40 -10.38 -28.22
C GLN A 184 7.48 -8.95 -27.69
N GLN A 185 8.69 -8.40 -27.75
CA GLN A 185 9.10 -7.01 -27.46
C GLN A 185 9.58 -6.71 -26.03
N GLN A 186 10.47 -7.55 -25.51
CA GLN A 186 11.51 -7.07 -24.57
C GLN A 186 12.64 -6.39 -25.34
N GLN A 187 12.43 -5.18 -25.85
CA GLN A 187 13.53 -4.25 -26.11
C GLN A 187 13.10 -2.83 -25.72
N GLN A 188 13.77 -2.32 -24.68
CA GLN A 188 13.83 -0.91 -24.27
C GLN A 188 12.61 -0.29 -23.57
N GLN A 189 12.30 -0.74 -22.36
CA GLN A 189 11.76 0.19 -21.35
C GLN A 189 12.50 -0.01 -20.02
N GLN A 190 13.72 0.53 -19.96
CA GLN A 190 14.40 0.76 -18.70
C GLN A 190 14.04 2.17 -18.19
N GLY A 191 13.32 2.23 -17.07
CA GLY A 191 13.57 3.27 -16.08
C GLY A 191 12.63 4.47 -15.98
N GLN A 192 11.41 4.43 -16.50
CA GLN A 192 10.47 5.55 -16.34
C GLN A 192 9.39 5.24 -15.30
N TYR A 193 9.73 5.44 -14.02
CA TYR A 193 8.74 5.56 -12.94
C TYR A 193 8.07 6.94 -13.04
N GLY A 194 7.24 7.11 -14.06
CA GLY A 194 6.36 8.27 -14.19
C GLY A 194 5.08 8.01 -13.41
N PHE A 195 4.73 8.89 -12.48
CA PHE A 195 3.37 9.05 -11.98
C PHE A 195 2.53 9.68 -13.10
N HIS A 196 2.36 8.96 -14.20
CA HIS A 196 1.44 9.34 -15.27
C HIS A 196 0.12 8.61 -15.00
N GLY A 197 -0.98 9.36 -15.00
CA GLY A 197 -2.32 8.81 -15.01
C GLY A 197 -2.64 8.12 -16.33
N GLU A 198 -1.82 7.14 -16.71
CA GLU A 198 -2.13 6.22 -17.79
C GLU A 198 -3.31 5.39 -17.31
N THR A 199 -4.45 5.63 -17.93
CA THR A 199 -5.62 4.79 -17.83
C THR A 199 -5.17 3.34 -18.00
N PRO A 200 -5.53 2.41 -17.09
CA PRO A 200 -5.24 0.99 -17.23
C PRO A 200 -5.43 0.54 -18.68
N GLY A 201 -4.38 0.04 -19.30
CA GLY A 201 -4.51 -0.58 -20.62
C GLY A 201 -5.58 -1.65 -20.52
N VAL A 202 -6.69 -1.45 -21.23
CA VAL A 202 -7.81 -2.40 -21.30
C VAL A 202 -7.22 -3.77 -21.68
N GLY A 203 -7.56 -4.80 -20.90
CA GLY A 203 -7.08 -6.17 -21.08
C GLY A 203 -5.78 -6.53 -20.35
N SER A 204 -5.27 -5.70 -19.44
CA SER A 204 -4.11 -6.09 -18.60
C SER A 204 -4.51 -6.54 -17.20
N LEU A 205 -3.96 -7.67 -16.76
CA LEU A 205 -4.17 -8.20 -15.42
C LEU A 205 -3.46 -7.33 -14.38
N GLN A 206 -4.20 -6.83 -13.40
CA GLN A 206 -3.70 -5.96 -12.35
C GLN A 206 -3.77 -6.65 -10.99
N LYS A 207 -2.72 -6.50 -10.19
CA LYS A 207 -2.75 -6.81 -8.77
C LYS A 207 -3.21 -5.56 -8.04
N ILE A 208 -4.32 -5.63 -7.32
CA ILE A 208 -4.95 -4.49 -6.65
C ILE A 208 -4.90 -4.70 -5.14
N LEU A 209 -4.37 -3.71 -4.43
CA LEU A 209 -4.43 -3.60 -2.98
C LEU A 209 -5.43 -2.50 -2.62
N ARG A 210 -6.41 -2.84 -1.80
CA ARG A 210 -7.38 -1.88 -1.23
C ARG A 210 -7.22 -1.79 0.27
N ALA A 211 -7.37 -0.59 0.80
CA ALA A 211 -7.45 -0.34 2.23
C ALA A 211 -8.65 0.56 2.52
N MET A 212 -9.55 0.07 3.36
CA MET A 212 -10.79 0.73 3.73
C MET A 212 -10.75 1.07 5.22
N PRO A 213 -10.91 2.34 5.62
CA PRO A 213 -11.09 2.68 7.02
C PRO A 213 -12.45 2.15 7.51
N ASP A 214 -12.50 1.71 8.76
CA ASP A 214 -13.70 1.22 9.43
C ASP A 214 -13.96 2.02 10.71
N ASN A 215 -15.14 1.83 11.29
CA ASN A 215 -15.55 2.49 12.51
C ASN A 215 -14.60 2.18 13.68
N GLY A 216 -14.38 3.16 14.55
CA GLY A 216 -13.55 2.99 15.74
C GLY A 216 -12.04 2.93 15.49
N GLY A 217 -11.56 3.37 14.32
CA GLY A 217 -10.14 3.39 13.97
C GLY A 217 -9.60 2.03 13.52
N ALA A 218 -10.48 1.07 13.25
CA ALA A 218 -10.13 -0.15 12.54
C ALA A 218 -9.88 0.12 11.05
N ALA A 219 -9.22 -0.81 10.37
CA ALA A 219 -9.02 -0.75 8.92
C ALA A 219 -9.07 -2.14 8.32
N THR A 220 -9.60 -2.25 7.11
CA THR A 220 -9.68 -3.51 6.37
C THR A 220 -8.80 -3.42 5.15
N PHE A 221 -7.92 -4.41 4.98
CA PHE A 221 -7.05 -4.54 3.82
C PHE A 221 -7.52 -5.71 2.98
N SER A 222 -7.54 -5.53 1.66
CA SER A 222 -7.78 -6.63 0.73
C SER A 222 -6.81 -6.58 -0.45
N ILE A 223 -6.50 -7.76 -0.99
CA ILE A 223 -5.65 -7.91 -2.16
C ILE A 223 -6.30 -8.88 -3.15
N ASP A 224 -6.30 -8.52 -4.42
CA ASP A 224 -6.91 -9.31 -5.48
C ASP A 224 -6.16 -9.15 -6.82
N TYR A 225 -6.48 -10.04 -7.76
CA TYR A 225 -6.12 -9.91 -9.17
C TYR A 225 -7.37 -9.54 -9.97
N GLU A 226 -7.31 -8.42 -10.70
CA GLU A 226 -8.42 -7.93 -11.50
C GLU A 226 -8.04 -7.79 -12.98
N LEU A 227 -8.98 -8.13 -13.86
CA LEU A 227 -8.89 -7.94 -15.30
C LEU A 227 -10.16 -7.23 -15.77
N ASP A 228 -10.02 -6.04 -16.36
CA ASP A 228 -11.15 -5.23 -16.84
C ASP A 228 -12.23 -5.00 -15.77
N GLY A 229 -11.79 -4.76 -14.53
CA GLY A 229 -12.66 -4.54 -13.36
C GLY A 229 -13.36 -5.80 -12.82
N ARG A 230 -13.01 -6.99 -13.33
CA ARG A 230 -13.45 -8.27 -12.77
C ARG A 230 -12.38 -8.81 -11.85
N GLY A 231 -12.68 -8.92 -10.55
CA GLY A 231 -11.79 -9.51 -9.55
C GLY A 231 -11.69 -11.04 -9.62
N SER A 232 -11.01 -11.63 -8.64
CA SER A 232 -10.78 -13.08 -8.52
C SER A 232 -10.17 -13.73 -9.75
N GLN A 233 -9.30 -13.01 -10.46
CA GLN A 233 -8.59 -13.58 -11.62
C GLN A 233 -7.47 -14.52 -11.19
N ASP A 234 -7.08 -15.40 -12.10
CA ASP A 234 -5.98 -16.33 -11.86
C ASP A 234 -4.65 -15.56 -11.72
N PRO A 235 -3.87 -15.82 -10.65
CA PRO A 235 -2.58 -15.18 -10.49
C PRO A 235 -1.62 -15.65 -11.59
N PRO A 236 -0.69 -14.80 -12.04
CA PRO A 236 0.34 -15.20 -12.99
C PRO A 236 1.33 -16.22 -12.41
N ASN A 237 1.51 -16.21 -11.10
CA ASN A 237 2.37 -17.15 -10.40
C ASN A 237 1.52 -18.33 -9.91
N PRO A 238 1.77 -19.57 -10.35
CA PRO A 238 0.97 -20.74 -9.95
C PRO A 238 1.10 -21.07 -8.45
N ASN A 239 2.09 -20.51 -7.76
CA ASN A 239 2.22 -20.65 -6.31
C ASN A 239 1.35 -19.66 -5.53
N GLU A 240 0.79 -18.62 -6.16
CA GLU A 240 -0.12 -17.71 -5.46
C GLU A 240 -1.56 -18.23 -5.55
N VAL A 241 -2.41 -17.87 -4.58
CA VAL A 241 -3.84 -18.22 -4.59
C VAL A 241 -4.68 -17.16 -5.28
N HIS A 242 -5.90 -17.56 -5.65
CA HIS A 242 -6.95 -16.65 -6.12
C HIS A 242 -7.42 -15.76 -4.97
N GLY A 243 -7.57 -14.47 -5.26
CA GLY A 243 -8.17 -13.49 -4.35
C GLY A 243 -9.71 -13.43 -4.47
N PRO A 244 -10.36 -12.51 -3.75
CA PRO A 244 -9.73 -11.55 -2.84
C PRO A 244 -9.33 -12.21 -1.51
N LEU A 245 -8.12 -11.88 -1.02
CA LEU A 245 -7.75 -12.14 0.37
C LEU A 245 -8.02 -10.87 1.18
N GLN A 246 -8.68 -11.01 2.32
CA GLN A 246 -9.09 -9.87 3.16
C GLN A 246 -8.70 -10.09 4.61
N ILE A 247 -8.24 -9.03 5.26
CA ILE A 247 -7.98 -9.01 6.70
C ILE A 247 -8.49 -7.70 7.31
N ARG A 248 -9.17 -7.82 8.46
CA ARG A 248 -9.61 -6.68 9.27
C ARG A 248 -8.64 -6.50 10.43
N LEU A 249 -8.08 -5.31 10.53
CA LEU A 249 -7.20 -4.90 11.62
C LEU A 249 -8.01 -4.13 12.65
N MET A 250 -7.91 -4.57 13.89
CA MET A 250 -8.48 -3.86 15.03
C MET A 250 -7.75 -2.53 15.23
N ALA A 251 -8.38 -1.59 15.93
CA ALA A 251 -7.82 -0.24 16.12
C ALA A 251 -6.39 -0.23 16.67
N GLY A 252 -6.09 -1.10 17.63
CA GLY A 252 -4.74 -1.24 18.18
C GLY A 252 -3.72 -1.78 17.17
N GLU A 253 -4.10 -2.81 16.40
CA GLU A 253 -3.24 -3.42 15.38
C GLU A 253 -2.96 -2.45 14.23
N PHE A 254 -3.99 -1.71 13.81
CA PHE A 254 -3.87 -0.68 12.79
C PHE A 254 -2.99 0.48 13.28
N GLN A 255 -3.11 0.90 14.54
CA GLN A 255 -2.26 1.94 15.10
C GLN A 255 -0.77 1.53 15.14
N VAL A 256 -0.48 0.26 15.47
CA VAL A 256 0.88 -0.28 15.41
C VAL A 256 1.38 -0.32 13.96
N LEU A 257 0.57 -0.83 13.03
CA LEU A 257 0.91 -0.89 11.61
C LEU A 257 1.24 0.50 11.06
N LYS A 258 0.36 1.48 11.32
CA LYS A 258 0.52 2.88 10.94
C LYS A 258 1.82 3.46 11.48
N SER A 259 2.12 3.23 12.76
CA SER A 259 3.35 3.71 13.38
C SER A 259 4.60 3.12 12.70
N ILE A 260 4.61 1.81 12.41
CA ILE A 260 5.72 1.16 11.70
C ILE A 260 5.89 1.79 10.31
N MET A 261 4.78 1.98 9.58
CA MET A 261 4.77 2.58 8.25
C MET A 261 5.38 4.00 8.27
N GLU A 262 4.90 4.88 9.15
CA GLU A 262 5.40 6.26 9.29
C GLU A 262 6.89 6.32 9.59
N HIS A 263 7.35 5.52 10.56
CA HIS A 263 8.76 5.51 10.98
C HIS A 263 9.68 4.83 9.96
N SER A 264 9.14 4.03 9.04
CA SER A 264 9.92 3.38 8.01
C SER A 264 10.30 4.32 6.86
N ILE A 265 9.47 5.33 6.54
CA ILE A 265 9.64 6.19 5.36
C ILE A 265 11.07 6.75 5.23
N PRO A 266 11.67 7.39 6.26
CA PRO A 266 13.03 7.92 6.15
C PRO A 266 14.09 6.85 5.84
N ARG A 267 13.87 5.61 6.28
CA ARG A 267 14.77 4.48 6.02
C ARG A 267 14.59 3.93 4.61
N LEU A 268 13.36 3.88 4.10
CA LEU A 268 13.07 3.41 2.74
C LEU A 268 13.69 4.31 1.68
N VAL A 269 13.70 5.62 1.92
CA VAL A 269 14.32 6.62 1.02
C VAL A 269 15.84 6.78 1.24
N GLY A 270 16.40 6.10 2.24
CA GLY A 270 17.84 6.11 2.53
C GLY A 270 18.36 7.35 3.29
N TRP A 271 17.48 8.21 3.80
CA TRP A 271 17.88 9.42 4.53
C TRP A 271 18.62 9.10 5.83
N ALA A 272 18.21 8.05 6.53
CA ALA A 272 18.86 7.63 7.76
C ALA A 272 20.36 7.35 7.53
N GLN A 273 20.68 6.54 6.52
CA GLN A 273 22.06 6.18 6.19
C GLN A 273 22.87 7.37 5.66
N MET A 274 22.23 8.30 4.95
CA MET A 274 22.88 9.53 4.50
C MET A 274 23.25 10.43 5.69
N MET A 275 22.36 10.57 6.68
CA MET A 275 22.62 11.35 7.88
C MET A 275 23.73 10.71 8.74
N ASP A 276 23.70 9.39 8.92
CA ASP A 276 24.71 8.66 9.69
C ASP A 276 26.11 8.85 9.07
N ARG A 277 26.24 8.68 7.75
CA ARG A 277 27.51 8.94 7.05
C ARG A 277 27.96 10.40 7.13
N SER A 278 27.04 11.34 6.99
CA SER A 278 27.38 12.76 7.10
C SER A 278 27.93 13.09 8.48
N ALA A 279 27.41 12.45 9.54
CA ALA A 279 27.95 12.59 10.89
C ALA A 279 29.35 11.97 11.02
N GLU A 280 29.58 10.78 10.45
CA GLU A 280 30.90 10.12 10.43
C GLU A 280 31.96 10.95 9.69
N ASP A 281 31.60 11.56 8.57
CA ASP A 281 32.49 12.41 7.78
C ASP A 281 32.89 13.67 8.58
N LEU A 282 31.96 14.29 9.30
CA LEU A 282 32.23 15.44 10.16
C LEU A 282 33.17 15.09 11.32
N VAL A 283 32.96 13.94 11.96
CA VAL A 283 33.85 13.45 13.03
C VAL A 283 35.25 13.17 12.48
N SER A 284 35.34 12.54 11.30
CA SER A 284 36.62 12.23 10.65
C SER A 284 37.38 13.49 10.22
N ALA A 285 36.67 14.52 9.72
CA ALA A 285 37.27 15.79 9.35
C ALA A 285 37.82 16.56 10.57
N ALA A 286 37.12 16.53 11.70
CA ALA A 286 37.57 17.16 12.93
C ALA A 286 38.85 16.51 13.49
N GLY A 287 38.98 15.19 13.39
CA GLY A 287 40.17 14.46 13.84
C GLY A 287 41.45 14.85 13.08
N ASN A 288 41.36 15.03 11.76
CA ASN A 288 42.53 15.30 10.91
C ASN A 288 43.14 16.70 11.10
N ASN A 289 42.38 17.68 11.58
CA ASN A 289 42.88 19.05 11.80
C ASN A 289 43.66 19.23 13.11
N SER A 290 43.81 18.17 13.92
CA SER A 290 44.41 18.25 15.27
C SER A 290 45.91 17.91 15.34
N MET A 291 46.57 17.61 14.22
CA MET A 291 48.02 17.34 14.15
C MET A 291 48.75 18.42 13.36
N PRO A 292 49.18 19.53 13.99
CA PRO A 292 50.18 20.40 13.40
C PRO A 292 51.50 19.62 13.30
N SER A 293 52.02 19.47 12.08
CA SER A 293 53.36 18.96 11.82
C SER A 293 54.39 19.88 12.47
N GLN A 294 55.08 19.36 13.50
CA GLN A 294 56.33 19.96 14.00
C GLN A 294 57.51 19.58 13.12
#